data_AF-A0A8X7S5J7-F1
#
_entry.id   AF-A0A8X7S5J7-F1
#
_cell.length_a   1.000
_cell.length_b   1.000
_cell.length_c   1.000
_cell.angle_alpha   90.00
_cell.angle_beta   90.00
_cell.angle_gamma   90.00
#
_symmetry.space_group_name_H-M   'P 1'
#
loop_
_entity.id
_entity.type
_entity.pdbx_description
1 polymer ?
#
loop_
_entity_poly.entity_id
_entity_poly.type
_entity_poly.pdbx_seq_one_letter_code
_entity_poly.pdbx_strand_id
1 'polypeptide(L)'
;MGSGTAVAKSFCLARVLPATRDPYAVAEGRAIYNNTKQFIRYMISSNIGEVVCIFVAAVLGIPDTLAPVQLLWVNLVTDGLPATAIGFNKQDSDVMKAKPRKVGEAVVTGWLFFRYLVIGVYVGLATVAGFIWWFIYSDGGPKLTYSELMNFETCALRETSYPCSIFEDRHPSTVAMTVLVVVEMFNALNNLSENQSLLVITPRSNLWLVGSIILTMVLHMLILYVHPLAVLFSVTPLSWGEWTAVLYLSFPVIIIDEVLKFLSRNTGNVSAVYKTTYHINCDADVSDISHESDVLFPVVKCRLEVQVQIKKDGFTPQGPA
;
A
#
# COMPACT_ATOMS: atom_id res chain seq x y z
N MET A 1 3.47 36.23 -10.40
CA MET A 1 2.90 36.85 -9.17
C MET A 1 1.41 37.10 -9.35
N GLY A 2 0.62 37.10 -8.27
CA GLY A 2 -0.81 37.42 -8.29
C GLY A 2 -1.14 38.82 -8.82
N SER A 3 -0.19 39.76 -8.70
CA SER A 3 -0.25 41.10 -9.30
C SER A 3 0.18 41.17 -10.78
N GLY A 4 0.59 40.05 -11.39
CA GLY A 4 1.05 40.01 -12.77
C GLY A 4 -0.07 40.13 -13.81
N THR A 5 0.33 40.29 -15.08
CA THR A 5 -0.58 40.40 -16.22
C THR A 5 -1.41 39.13 -16.41
N ALA A 6 -2.61 39.26 -16.99
CA ALA A 6 -3.50 38.12 -17.27
C ALA A 6 -2.84 37.08 -18.17
N VAL A 7 -2.00 37.53 -19.11
CA VAL A 7 -1.20 36.65 -19.99
C VAL A 7 -0.26 35.78 -19.14
N ALA A 8 0.55 36.37 -18.25
CA ALA A 8 1.43 35.61 -17.37
C ALA A 8 0.66 34.66 -16.43
N LYS A 9 -0.57 35.02 -16.04
CA LYS A 9 -1.43 34.17 -15.20
C LYS A 9 -2.02 32.95 -15.93
N SER A 10 -2.16 33.00 -17.26
CA SER A 10 -2.66 31.90 -18.09
C SER A 10 -1.57 30.91 -18.50
N PHE A 11 -0.31 31.34 -18.56
CA PHE A 11 0.83 30.48 -18.91
C PHE A 11 1.51 29.81 -17.71
N CYS A 12 1.23 30.24 -16.47
CA CYS A 12 1.81 29.66 -15.27
C CYS A 12 0.89 28.62 -14.62
N LEU A 13 1.44 27.44 -14.30
CA LEU A 13 0.74 26.35 -13.62
C LEU A 13 0.34 26.71 -12.17
N ALA A 14 1.14 27.55 -11.50
CA ALA A 14 0.88 28.01 -10.13
C ALA A 14 1.05 29.53 -10.02
N ARG A 15 0.21 30.15 -9.19
CA ARG A 15 0.24 31.60 -8.94
C ARG A 15 0.73 31.87 -7.53
N VAL A 16 1.80 32.67 -7.41
CA VAL A 16 2.29 33.16 -6.11
C VAL A 16 1.38 34.30 -5.63
N LEU A 17 0.55 34.02 -4.63
CA LEU A 17 -0.24 35.01 -3.91
C LEU A 17 0.61 35.65 -2.79
N PRO A 18 0.28 36.86 -2.29
CA PRO A 18 1.05 37.54 -1.24
C PRO A 18 1.22 36.71 0.04
N ALA A 19 0.29 35.80 0.32
CA ALA A 19 0.30 34.93 1.50
C ALA A 19 1.07 33.60 1.32
N THR A 20 1.46 33.24 0.09
CA THR A 20 2.18 31.99 -0.19
C THR A 20 3.65 32.29 -0.47
N ARG A 21 4.53 32.03 0.52
CA ARG A 21 5.98 32.02 0.29
C ARG A 21 6.34 30.78 -0.55
N ASP A 22 7.12 30.97 -1.62
CA ASP A 22 7.62 29.91 -2.52
C ASP A 22 8.08 28.60 -1.81
N PRO A 23 8.90 28.63 -0.73
CA PRO A 23 9.32 27.40 -0.05
C PRO A 23 8.16 26.61 0.58
N TYR A 24 7.04 27.25 0.92
CA TYR A 24 5.86 26.55 1.44
C TYR A 24 5.20 25.70 0.34
N ALA A 25 5.11 26.23 -0.88
CA ALA A 25 4.55 25.50 -2.00
C ALA A 25 5.40 24.27 -2.38
N VAL A 26 6.74 24.39 -2.28
CA VAL A 26 7.65 23.27 -2.49
C VAL A 26 7.53 22.23 -1.36
N ALA A 27 7.43 22.66 -0.10
CA ALA A 27 7.22 21.76 1.03
C ALA A 27 5.91 20.96 0.89
N GLU A 28 4.81 21.66 0.57
CA GLU A 28 3.50 21.06 0.35
C GLU A 28 3.48 20.12 -0.86
N GLY A 29 4.15 20.50 -1.95
CA GLY A 29 4.29 19.64 -3.13
C GLY A 29 5.02 18.33 -2.83
N ARG A 30 6.11 18.38 -2.06
CA ARG A 30 6.86 17.18 -1.63
C ARG A 30 6.01 16.28 -0.74
N ALA A 31 5.18 16.87 0.10
CA ALA A 31 4.28 16.15 0.99
C ALA A 31 3.18 15.40 0.26
N ILE A 32 2.45 16.11 -0.59
CA ILE A 32 1.39 15.53 -1.42
C ILE A 32 1.97 14.37 -2.21
N TYR A 33 3.17 14.54 -2.76
CA TYR A 33 3.85 13.49 -3.51
C TYR A 33 4.20 12.26 -2.65
N ASN A 34 4.77 12.45 -1.45
CA ASN A 34 5.10 11.35 -0.55
C ASN A 34 3.84 10.59 -0.11
N ASN A 35 2.77 11.31 0.25
CA ASN A 35 1.48 10.72 0.61
C ASN A 35 0.86 9.97 -0.59
N THR A 36 0.94 10.54 -1.80
CA THR A 36 0.43 9.91 -3.03
C THR A 36 1.17 8.61 -3.33
N LYS A 37 2.50 8.57 -3.16
CA LYS A 37 3.27 7.32 -3.30
C LYS A 37 2.81 6.25 -2.32
N GLN A 38 2.58 6.63 -1.06
CA GLN A 38 2.12 5.72 0.00
C GLN A 38 0.71 5.18 -0.31
N PHE A 39 -0.19 6.06 -0.74
CA PHE A 39 -1.53 5.72 -1.25
C PHE A 39 -1.49 4.72 -2.42
N ILE A 40 -0.68 4.99 -3.45
CA ILE A 40 -0.56 4.09 -4.62
C ILE A 40 -0.05 2.71 -4.20
N ARG A 41 0.93 2.67 -3.29
CA ARG A 41 1.50 1.41 -2.80
C ARG A 41 0.49 0.59 -2.00
N TYR A 42 -0.32 1.23 -1.17
CA TYR A 42 -1.40 0.58 -0.44
C TYR A 42 -2.39 -0.10 -1.42
N MET A 43 -2.88 0.64 -2.43
CA MET A 43 -3.81 0.08 -3.42
C MET A 43 -3.19 -1.07 -4.24
N ILE A 44 -1.92 -0.95 -4.63
CA ILE A 44 -1.22 -2.05 -5.34
C ILE A 44 -1.12 -3.29 -4.45
N SER A 45 -0.82 -3.13 -3.16
CA SER A 45 -0.69 -4.25 -2.23
C SER A 45 -2.02 -4.99 -2.04
N SER A 46 -3.14 -4.26 -1.89
CA SER A 46 -4.47 -4.86 -1.76
C SER A 46 -4.84 -5.67 -3.02
N ASN A 47 -4.69 -5.05 -4.20
CA ASN A 47 -4.98 -5.72 -5.47
C ASN A 47 -4.13 -6.99 -5.68
N ILE A 48 -2.86 -7.01 -5.24
CA ILE A 48 -2.04 -8.23 -5.29
C ILE A 48 -2.66 -9.32 -4.42
N GLY A 49 -3.14 -8.99 -3.22
CA GLY A 49 -3.78 -9.96 -2.33
C GLY A 49 -5.07 -10.55 -2.88
N GLU A 50 -5.91 -9.73 -3.50
CA GLU A 50 -7.12 -10.20 -4.17
C GLU A 50 -6.82 -11.13 -5.35
N VAL A 51 -5.82 -10.79 -6.17
CA VAL A 51 -5.38 -11.65 -7.29
C VAL A 51 -4.83 -12.97 -6.77
N VAL A 52 -4.04 -12.95 -5.69
CA VAL A 52 -3.53 -14.18 -5.07
C VAL A 52 -4.68 -15.02 -4.51
N CYS A 53 -5.68 -14.42 -3.87
CA CYS A 53 -6.86 -15.13 -3.37
C CYS A 53 -7.56 -15.92 -4.49
N ILE A 54 -7.88 -15.25 -5.60
CA ILE A 54 -8.56 -15.85 -6.75
C ILE A 54 -7.68 -16.93 -7.39
N PHE A 55 -6.39 -16.64 -7.56
CA PHE A 55 -5.44 -17.58 -8.16
C PHE A 55 -5.28 -18.85 -7.33
N VAL A 56 -5.12 -18.72 -6.01
CA VAL A 56 -4.98 -19.86 -5.10
C VAL A 56 -6.28 -20.66 -5.06
N ALA A 57 -7.45 -20.01 -4.99
CA ALA A 57 -8.74 -20.69 -5.03
C ALA A 57 -8.89 -21.54 -6.31
N ALA A 58 -8.54 -20.97 -7.46
CA ALA A 58 -8.58 -21.66 -8.74
C ALA A 58 -7.59 -22.84 -8.82
N VAL A 59 -6.36 -22.67 -8.32
CA VAL A 59 -5.35 -23.74 -8.29
C VAL A 59 -5.76 -24.89 -7.37
N LEU A 60 -6.43 -24.59 -6.25
CA LEU A 60 -6.94 -25.60 -5.32
C LEU A 60 -8.24 -26.27 -5.80
N GLY A 61 -8.89 -25.75 -6.85
CA GLY A 61 -10.16 -26.28 -7.36
C GLY A 61 -11.29 -26.18 -6.34
N ILE A 62 -11.27 -25.16 -5.48
CA ILE A 62 -12.36 -24.90 -4.52
C ILE A 62 -13.41 -23.98 -5.14
N PRO A 63 -14.65 -23.95 -4.61
CA PRO A 63 -15.67 -23.01 -5.08
C PRO A 63 -15.21 -21.56 -4.96
N ASP A 64 -15.83 -20.67 -5.75
CA ASP A 64 -15.49 -19.24 -5.78
C ASP A 64 -15.50 -18.64 -4.37
N THR A 65 -14.32 -18.22 -3.90
CA THR A 65 -14.14 -17.74 -2.52
C THR A 65 -14.80 -16.38 -2.28
N LEU A 66 -14.85 -15.54 -3.32
CA LEU A 66 -15.38 -14.18 -3.28
C LEU A 66 -16.22 -13.91 -4.52
N ALA A 67 -17.40 -13.34 -4.33
CA ALA A 67 -18.22 -12.90 -5.45
C ALA A 67 -17.66 -11.60 -6.06
N PRO A 68 -17.78 -11.37 -7.38
CA PRO A 68 -17.30 -10.12 -8.01
C PRO A 68 -17.88 -8.85 -7.40
N VAL A 69 -19.13 -8.91 -6.93
CA VAL A 69 -19.80 -7.78 -6.25
C VAL A 69 -19.15 -7.45 -4.90
N GLN A 70 -18.65 -8.45 -4.19
CA GLN A 70 -17.94 -8.27 -2.92
C GLN A 70 -16.57 -7.62 -3.16
N LEU A 71 -15.82 -8.09 -4.15
CA LEU A 71 -14.53 -7.49 -4.54
C LEU A 71 -14.68 -6.05 -5.03
N LEU A 72 -15.75 -5.72 -5.76
CA LEU A 72 -16.03 -4.35 -6.18
C LEU A 72 -16.27 -3.43 -4.99
N TRP A 73 -17.01 -3.91 -3.97
CA TRP A 73 -17.23 -3.16 -2.75
C TRP A 73 -15.94 -2.92 -1.97
N VAL A 74 -15.11 -3.96 -1.84
CA VAL A 74 -13.83 -3.87 -1.13
C VAL A 74 -12.92 -2.84 -1.80
N ASN A 75 -12.68 -2.95 -3.10
CA ASN A 75 -11.81 -2.04 -3.83
C ASN A 75 -12.30 -0.60 -3.88
N LEU A 76 -13.61 -0.40 -4.06
CA LEU A 76 -14.15 0.94 -4.26
C LEU A 76 -14.35 1.69 -2.95
N VAL A 77 -14.95 1.03 -1.95
CA VAL A 77 -15.41 1.68 -0.72
C VAL A 77 -14.46 1.36 0.42
N THR A 78 -14.25 0.08 0.71
CA THR A 78 -13.48 -0.35 1.88
C THR A 78 -12.04 0.13 1.80
N ASP A 79 -11.38 -0.02 0.66
CA ASP A 79 -10.00 0.44 0.46
C ASP A 79 -9.93 1.92 0.09
N GLY A 80 -10.91 2.42 -0.67
CA GLY A 80 -10.94 3.80 -1.12
C GLY A 80 -10.92 4.81 0.04
N LEU A 81 -11.61 4.50 1.15
CA LEU A 81 -11.70 5.38 2.31
C LEU A 81 -10.34 5.52 3.05
N PRO A 82 -9.69 4.45 3.55
CA PRO A 82 -8.34 4.53 4.12
C PRO A 82 -7.31 5.07 3.14
N ALA A 83 -7.39 4.69 1.85
CA ALA A 83 -6.45 5.15 0.85
C ALA A 83 -6.50 6.68 0.69
N THR A 84 -7.70 7.26 0.69
CA THR A 84 -7.88 8.73 0.70
C THR A 84 -7.35 9.34 1.99
N ALA A 85 -7.53 8.68 3.14
CA ALA A 85 -7.07 9.18 4.43
C ALA A 85 -5.53 9.18 4.60
N ILE A 86 -4.83 8.22 3.97
CA ILE A 86 -3.36 8.19 3.86
C ILE A 86 -2.87 9.44 3.10
N GLY A 87 -3.66 9.97 2.16
CA GLY A 87 -3.40 11.23 1.47
C GLY A 87 -3.22 12.44 2.41
N PHE A 88 -3.83 12.38 3.60
CA PHE A 88 -3.77 13.44 4.62
C PHE A 88 -2.73 13.15 5.73
N ASN A 89 -1.80 12.22 5.51
CA ASN A 89 -0.70 11.99 6.45
C ASN A 89 0.13 13.26 6.67
N LYS A 90 0.56 13.48 7.92
CA LYS A 90 1.43 14.60 8.27
C LYS A 90 2.79 14.45 7.60
N GLN A 91 3.35 15.58 7.18
CA GLN A 91 4.68 15.67 6.59
C GLN A 91 5.77 15.26 7.58
N ASP A 92 6.77 14.52 7.10
CA ASP A 92 8.02 14.35 7.85
C ASP A 92 8.69 15.71 8.04
N SER A 93 9.12 16.02 9.28
CA SER A 93 9.74 17.30 9.62
C SER A 93 11.02 17.62 8.83
N ASP A 94 11.63 16.60 8.21
CA ASP A 94 12.85 16.70 7.42
C ASP A 94 12.61 16.80 5.90
N VAL A 95 11.36 16.95 5.43
CA VAL A 95 11.00 17.04 3.99
C VAL A 95 11.81 18.11 3.24
N MET A 96 12.12 19.24 3.89
CA MET A 96 12.88 20.34 3.30
C MET A 96 14.40 20.12 3.36
N LYS A 97 14.89 19.23 4.23
CA LYS A 97 16.32 18.88 4.33
C LYS A 97 16.72 17.84 3.27
N ALA A 98 15.77 17.07 2.76
CA ALA A 98 16.00 16.13 1.67
C ALA A 98 16.36 16.85 0.36
N LYS A 99 17.28 16.26 -0.42
CA LYS A 99 17.62 16.77 -1.76
C LYS A 99 16.42 16.62 -2.71
N PRO A 100 16.29 17.47 -3.75
CA PRO A 100 15.28 17.27 -4.79
C PRO A 100 15.36 15.87 -5.39
N ARG A 101 14.20 15.21 -5.52
CA ARG A 101 14.08 13.88 -6.11
C ARG A 101 14.45 13.89 -7.59
N LYS A 102 15.01 12.78 -8.09
CA LYS A 102 15.27 12.55 -9.52
C LYS A 102 13.97 12.18 -10.25
N VAL A 103 13.77 12.71 -11.45
CA VAL A 103 12.55 12.47 -12.25
C VAL A 103 12.32 10.97 -12.52
N GLY A 104 13.38 10.20 -12.78
CA GLY A 104 13.32 8.77 -13.08
C GLY A 104 13.35 7.83 -11.86
N GLU A 105 13.19 8.33 -10.63
CA GLU A 105 13.15 7.45 -9.46
C GLU A 105 11.85 6.62 -9.45
N ALA A 106 11.95 5.29 -9.33
CA ALA A 106 10.76 4.45 -9.29
C ALA A 106 9.85 4.81 -8.10
N VAL A 107 8.52 4.66 -8.27
CA VAL A 107 7.55 4.83 -7.18
C VAL A 107 7.66 3.68 -6.17
N VAL A 108 7.94 2.48 -6.67
CA VAL A 108 8.17 1.26 -5.90
C VAL A 108 9.60 0.78 -6.15
N THR A 109 10.42 0.74 -5.10
CA THR A 109 11.78 0.17 -5.16
C THR A 109 11.69 -1.36 -5.05
N GLY A 110 12.74 -2.08 -5.48
CA GLY A 110 12.72 -3.55 -5.47
C GLY A 110 12.42 -4.17 -4.10
N TRP A 111 12.98 -3.62 -3.02
CA TRP A 111 12.69 -4.07 -1.66
C TRP A 111 11.25 -3.78 -1.23
N LEU A 112 10.73 -2.58 -1.53
CA LEU A 112 9.33 -2.24 -1.26
C LEU A 112 8.38 -3.15 -2.03
N PHE A 113 8.69 -3.46 -3.30
CA PHE A 113 7.90 -4.40 -4.10
C PHE A 113 7.86 -5.78 -3.45
N PHE A 114 9.01 -6.31 -3.03
CA PHE A 114 9.07 -7.61 -2.34
C PHE A 114 8.24 -7.60 -1.05
N ARG A 115 8.34 -6.54 -0.25
CA ARG A 115 7.55 -6.40 0.99
C ARG A 115 6.04 -6.42 0.71
N TYR A 116 5.56 -5.63 -0.25
CA TYR A 116 4.14 -5.62 -0.61
C TYR A 116 3.68 -6.93 -1.25
N LEU A 117 4.56 -7.62 -1.97
CA LEU A 117 4.28 -8.95 -2.50
C LEU A 117 4.10 -9.97 -1.36
N VAL A 118 4.94 -9.95 -0.33
CA VAL A 118 4.77 -10.81 0.85
C VAL A 118 3.45 -10.52 1.58
N ILE A 119 3.11 -9.25 1.77
CA ILE A 119 1.85 -8.83 2.41
C ILE A 119 0.66 -9.29 1.57
N GLY A 120 0.65 -9.00 0.27
CA GLY A 120 -0.42 -9.41 -0.64
C GLY A 120 -0.59 -10.93 -0.66
N VAL A 121 0.50 -11.69 -0.75
CA VAL A 121 0.43 -13.16 -0.68
C VAL A 121 -0.19 -13.62 0.64
N TYR A 122 0.18 -13.01 1.77
CA TYR A 122 -0.45 -13.30 3.05
C TYR A 122 -1.95 -12.99 3.04
N VAL A 123 -2.36 -11.83 2.54
CA VAL A 123 -3.78 -11.43 2.44
C VAL A 123 -4.56 -12.49 1.66
N GLY A 124 -4.09 -12.85 0.46
CA GLY A 124 -4.76 -13.84 -0.39
C GLY A 124 -4.81 -15.25 0.21
N LEU A 125 -3.78 -15.65 0.96
CA LEU A 125 -3.79 -16.93 1.68
C LEU A 125 -4.73 -16.89 2.89
N ALA A 126 -4.78 -15.77 3.63
CA ALA A 126 -5.66 -15.60 4.79
C ALA A 126 -7.14 -15.64 4.39
N THR A 127 -7.51 -15.01 3.27
CA THR A 127 -8.89 -15.04 2.76
C THR A 127 -9.32 -16.45 2.34
N VAL A 128 -8.48 -17.17 1.60
CA VAL A 128 -8.73 -18.57 1.23
C VAL A 128 -8.76 -19.46 2.48
N ALA A 129 -7.88 -19.23 3.45
CA ALA A 129 -7.89 -19.96 4.71
C ALA A 129 -9.17 -19.73 5.50
N GLY A 130 -9.71 -18.50 5.52
CA GLY A 130 -11.01 -18.21 6.14
C GLY A 130 -12.16 -18.98 5.50
N PHE A 131 -12.18 -19.05 4.17
CA PHE A 131 -13.15 -19.83 3.41
C PHE A 131 -13.07 -21.32 3.74
N ILE A 132 -11.87 -21.91 3.69
CA ILE A 132 -11.63 -23.33 3.98
C ILE A 132 -11.94 -23.64 5.45
N TRP A 133 -11.56 -22.75 6.37
CA TRP A 133 -11.80 -22.91 7.79
C TRP A 133 -13.28 -23.06 8.10
N TRP A 134 -14.14 -22.32 7.41
CA TRP A 134 -15.59 -22.44 7.59
C TRP A 134 -16.12 -23.84 7.24
N PHE A 135 -15.66 -24.44 6.13
CA PHE A 135 -16.11 -25.78 5.71
C PHE A 135 -15.58 -26.91 6.61
N ILE A 136 -14.35 -26.79 7.11
CA ILE A 136 -13.65 -27.88 7.81
C ILE A 136 -13.83 -27.79 9.32
N TYR A 137 -13.75 -26.60 9.91
CA TYR A 137 -13.62 -26.41 11.35
C TYR A 137 -14.79 -25.67 12.01
N SER A 138 -15.64 -24.97 11.26
CA SER A 138 -16.76 -24.24 11.85
C SER A 138 -17.73 -25.18 12.57
N ASP A 139 -18.18 -24.78 13.76
CA ASP A 139 -19.18 -25.52 14.52
C ASP A 139 -20.57 -25.48 13.87
N GLY A 140 -20.85 -24.44 13.09
CA GLY A 140 -22.06 -24.35 12.25
C GLY A 140 -21.92 -24.99 10.88
N GLY A 141 -20.74 -25.50 10.53
CA GLY A 141 -20.43 -26.05 9.21
C GLY A 141 -20.57 -27.58 9.12
N PRO A 142 -20.54 -28.13 7.91
CA PRO A 142 -20.62 -29.58 7.65
C PRO A 142 -19.40 -30.40 8.09
N LYS A 143 -18.31 -29.76 8.54
CA LYS A 143 -17.03 -30.38 8.97
C LYS A 143 -16.49 -31.38 7.94
N LEU A 144 -16.39 -30.91 6.70
CA LEU A 144 -15.96 -31.71 5.55
C LEU A 144 -14.46 -32.00 5.57
N THR A 145 -14.07 -33.10 4.92
CA THR A 145 -12.66 -33.35 4.63
C THR A 145 -12.22 -32.50 3.43
N TYR A 146 -10.96 -32.03 3.43
CA TYR A 146 -10.41 -31.20 2.35
C TYR A 146 -10.57 -31.80 0.94
N SER A 147 -10.42 -33.12 0.81
CA SER A 147 -10.63 -33.82 -0.47
C SER A 147 -12.07 -33.74 -0.98
N GLU A 148 -13.05 -33.60 -0.10
CA GLU A 148 -14.46 -33.47 -0.48
C GLU A 148 -14.79 -32.06 -0.94
N LEU A 149 -14.11 -31.05 -0.36
CA LEU A 149 -14.22 -29.66 -0.76
C LEU A 149 -13.68 -29.42 -2.18
N MET A 150 -12.55 -30.05 -2.55
CA MET A 150 -11.98 -29.91 -3.90
C MET A 150 -12.80 -30.64 -4.98
N ASN A 151 -13.57 -31.67 -4.60
CA ASN A 151 -14.37 -32.45 -5.53
C ASN A 151 -15.86 -32.05 -5.51
N PHE A 152 -16.13 -30.76 -5.28
CA PHE A 152 -17.51 -30.25 -5.11
C PHE A 152 -18.37 -30.43 -6.38
N GLU A 153 -17.79 -30.36 -7.58
CA GLU A 153 -18.52 -30.55 -8.85
C GLU A 153 -19.19 -31.93 -8.96
N THR A 154 -18.56 -32.96 -8.37
CA THR A 154 -19.08 -34.33 -8.39
C THR A 154 -20.09 -34.62 -7.27
N CYS A 155 -20.46 -33.62 -6.47
CA CYS A 155 -21.34 -33.80 -5.32
C CYS A 155 -22.68 -34.46 -5.71
N ALA A 156 -23.29 -34.02 -6.82
CA ALA A 156 -24.57 -34.56 -7.27
C ALA A 156 -24.54 -36.05 -7.66
N LEU A 157 -23.35 -36.58 -7.94
CA LEU A 157 -23.15 -37.98 -8.34
C LEU A 157 -22.73 -38.88 -7.18
N ARG A 158 -22.42 -38.32 -6.01
CA ARG A 158 -21.87 -39.03 -4.86
C ARG A 158 -22.90 -39.11 -3.73
N GLU A 159 -23.10 -40.30 -3.18
CA GLU A 159 -23.93 -40.48 -1.99
C GLU A 159 -23.16 -39.92 -0.77
N THR A 160 -23.57 -38.75 -0.30
CA THR A 160 -22.94 -38.02 0.79
C THR A 160 -23.91 -37.83 1.95
N SER A 161 -23.40 -37.69 3.17
CA SER A 161 -24.22 -37.50 4.36
C SER A 161 -24.80 -36.08 4.48
N TYR A 162 -24.44 -35.16 3.58
CA TYR A 162 -24.81 -33.75 3.59
C TYR A 162 -25.41 -33.33 2.24
N PRO A 163 -26.34 -32.35 2.20
CA PRO A 163 -26.92 -31.89 0.95
C PRO A 163 -25.91 -31.05 0.14
N CYS A 164 -25.89 -31.23 -1.18
CA CYS A 164 -24.99 -30.46 -2.08
C CYS A 164 -25.26 -28.96 -2.10
N SER A 165 -26.43 -28.50 -1.62
CA SER A 165 -26.75 -27.08 -1.47
C SER A 165 -25.80 -26.34 -0.53
N ILE A 166 -25.00 -27.04 0.27
CA ILE A 166 -24.02 -26.42 1.18
C ILE A 166 -22.90 -25.68 0.44
N PHE A 167 -22.58 -26.07 -0.79
CA PHE A 167 -21.57 -25.38 -1.61
C PHE A 167 -22.10 -24.09 -2.26
N GLU A 168 -23.43 -23.90 -2.29
CA GLU A 168 -24.07 -22.67 -2.74
C GLU A 168 -24.29 -21.67 -1.58
N ASP A 169 -23.88 -22.03 -0.36
CA ASP A 169 -24.03 -21.18 0.81
C ASP A 169 -23.11 -19.94 0.72
N ARG A 170 -23.64 -18.81 1.19
CA ARG A 170 -23.00 -17.49 1.19
C ARG A 170 -22.16 -17.25 2.44
N HIS A 171 -22.35 -18.04 3.49
CA HIS A 171 -21.55 -17.94 4.72
C HIS A 171 -20.03 -17.99 4.50
N PRO A 172 -19.45 -18.99 3.80
CA PRO A 172 -18.00 -19.09 3.65
C PRO A 172 -17.40 -17.93 2.85
N SER A 173 -18.09 -17.45 1.80
CA SER A 173 -17.67 -16.27 1.06
C SER A 173 -17.76 -14.99 1.88
N THR A 174 -18.74 -14.89 2.79
CA THR A 174 -18.85 -13.76 3.72
C THR A 174 -17.72 -13.75 4.75
N VAL A 175 -17.31 -14.93 5.26
CA VAL A 175 -16.13 -15.05 6.13
C VAL A 175 -14.87 -14.62 5.38
N ALA A 176 -14.66 -15.09 4.16
CA ALA A 176 -13.52 -14.69 3.32
C ALA A 176 -13.50 -13.17 3.06
N MET A 177 -14.65 -12.58 2.71
CA MET A 177 -14.78 -11.14 2.50
C MET A 177 -14.46 -10.35 3.78
N THR A 178 -14.93 -10.83 4.94
CA THR A 178 -14.68 -10.17 6.22
C THR A 178 -13.20 -10.28 6.61
N VAL A 179 -12.54 -11.42 6.34
CA VAL A 179 -11.07 -11.53 6.50
C VAL A 179 -10.35 -10.52 5.63
N LEU A 180 -10.71 -10.40 4.35
CA LEU A 180 -10.10 -9.43 3.42
C LEU A 180 -10.23 -8.01 3.98
N VAL A 181 -11.43 -7.59 4.34
CA VAL A 181 -11.71 -6.25 4.90
C VAL A 181 -10.90 -5.99 6.16
N VAL A 182 -10.89 -6.92 7.13
CA VAL A 182 -10.20 -6.72 8.40
C VAL A 182 -8.68 -6.72 8.23
N VAL A 183 -8.13 -7.59 7.38
CA VAL A 183 -6.71 -7.58 7.01
C VAL A 183 -6.34 -6.25 6.38
N GLU A 184 -7.13 -5.73 5.45
CA GLU A 184 -6.83 -4.44 4.79
C GLU A 184 -6.90 -3.26 5.77
N MET A 185 -7.81 -3.28 6.75
CA MET A 185 -7.81 -2.25 7.80
C MET A 185 -6.54 -2.28 8.66
N PHE A 186 -6.01 -3.47 8.95
CA PHE A 186 -4.72 -3.60 9.63
C PHE A 186 -3.55 -3.21 8.72
N ASN A 187 -3.62 -3.54 7.43
CA ASN A 187 -2.64 -3.12 6.43
C ASN A 187 -2.64 -1.60 6.23
N ALA A 188 -3.79 -0.93 6.32
CA ALA A 188 -3.89 0.53 6.26
C ALA A 188 -3.15 1.18 7.44
N LEU A 189 -3.23 0.61 8.65
CA LEU A 189 -2.44 1.05 9.81
C LEU A 189 -0.94 0.86 9.56
N ASN A 190 -0.53 -0.28 9.01
CA ASN A 190 0.85 -0.52 8.63
C ASN A 190 1.36 0.51 7.61
N ASN A 191 0.50 0.96 6.70
CA ASN A 191 0.80 2.01 5.74
C ASN A 191 0.70 3.42 6.32
N LEU A 192 0.68 3.63 7.64
CA LEU A 192 0.85 4.95 8.26
C LEU A 192 2.28 5.49 8.10
N SER A 193 3.30 4.62 8.14
CA SER A 193 4.68 4.96 7.80
C SER A 193 5.34 3.89 6.95
N GLU A 194 6.21 4.32 6.03
CA GLU A 194 6.99 3.42 5.20
C GLU A 194 8.00 2.60 6.02
N ASN A 195 8.75 3.22 6.93
CA ASN A 195 9.87 2.57 7.62
C ASN A 195 9.82 2.65 9.15
N GLN A 196 8.95 3.51 9.71
CA GLN A 196 8.79 3.59 11.17
C GLN A 196 7.85 2.50 11.66
N SER A 197 8.19 1.95 12.82
CA SER A 197 7.36 0.99 13.54
C SER A 197 6.04 1.62 14.00
N LEU A 198 4.98 0.84 14.00
CA LEU A 198 3.70 1.23 14.62
C LEU A 198 3.83 1.50 16.14
N LEU A 199 4.85 0.90 16.78
CA LEU A 199 5.15 1.15 18.19
C LEU A 199 5.76 2.54 18.44
N VAL A 200 6.38 3.14 17.42
CA VAL A 200 7.00 4.48 17.51
C VAL A 200 5.99 5.55 17.07
N ILE A 201 5.28 5.29 15.97
CA ILE A 201 4.25 6.18 15.44
C ILE A 201 2.86 5.73 15.89
N THR A 202 2.30 6.42 16.88
CA THR A 202 0.96 6.12 17.38
C THR A 202 -0.09 6.31 16.27
N PRO A 203 -1.06 5.37 16.11
CA PRO A 203 -2.14 5.48 15.12
C PRO A 203 -2.95 6.78 15.19
N ARG A 204 -3.02 7.43 16.36
CA ARG A 204 -3.66 8.73 16.57
C ARG A 204 -2.97 9.90 15.86
N SER A 205 -1.78 9.69 15.29
CA SER A 205 -1.04 10.73 14.56
C SER A 205 -1.81 11.24 13.34
N ASN A 206 -2.57 10.36 12.68
CA ASN A 206 -3.52 10.70 11.63
C ASN A 206 -4.95 10.29 12.05
N LEU A 207 -5.71 11.26 12.57
CA LEU A 207 -7.11 11.07 12.96
C LEU A 207 -8.01 10.76 11.76
N TRP A 208 -7.65 11.21 10.55
CA TRP A 208 -8.41 10.90 9.33
C TRP A 208 -8.30 9.42 8.99
N LEU A 209 -7.12 8.82 9.14
CA LEU A 209 -6.91 7.39 8.90
C LEU A 209 -7.70 6.54 9.91
N VAL A 210 -7.66 6.90 11.19
CA VAL A 210 -8.45 6.20 12.21
C VAL A 210 -9.94 6.37 11.93
N GLY A 211 -10.37 7.58 11.57
CA GLY A 211 -11.75 7.87 11.19
C GLY A 211 -12.22 7.05 9.98
N SER A 212 -11.39 6.93 8.94
CA SER A 212 -11.73 6.12 7.75
C SER A 212 -11.79 4.63 8.06
N ILE A 213 -10.91 4.11 8.92
CA ILE A 213 -10.95 2.70 9.34
C ILE A 213 -12.23 2.42 10.14
N ILE A 214 -12.57 3.28 11.09
CA ILE A 214 -13.81 3.15 11.88
C ILE A 214 -15.03 3.22 10.96
N LEU A 215 -15.07 4.21 10.05
CA LEU A 215 -16.16 4.35 9.09
C LEU A 215 -16.30 3.10 8.21
N THR A 216 -15.17 2.57 7.73
CA THR A 216 -15.14 1.35 6.90
C THR A 216 -15.65 0.14 7.67
N MET A 217 -15.23 -0.04 8.92
CA MET A 217 -15.74 -1.12 9.76
C MET A 217 -17.23 -0.97 10.05
N VAL A 218 -17.73 0.25 10.27
CA VAL A 218 -19.17 0.50 10.43
C VAL A 218 -19.94 0.19 9.17
N LEU A 219 -19.43 0.59 8.00
CA LEU A 219 -20.03 0.25 6.71
C LEU A 219 -20.01 -1.26 6.46
N HIS A 220 -18.95 -1.96 6.85
CA HIS A 220 -18.88 -3.42 6.76
C HIS A 220 -19.93 -4.10 7.66
N MET A 221 -20.09 -3.63 8.90
CA MET A 221 -21.16 -4.10 9.77
C MET A 221 -22.56 -3.80 9.20
N LEU A 222 -22.73 -2.65 8.55
CA LEU A 222 -23.98 -2.27 7.91
C LEU A 222 -24.35 -3.27 6.80
N ILE A 223 -23.42 -3.65 5.93
CA ILE A 223 -23.71 -4.60 4.84
C ILE A 223 -24.03 -6.00 5.37
N LEU A 224 -23.44 -6.42 6.49
CA LEU A 224 -23.65 -7.75 7.08
C LEU A 224 -24.99 -7.88 7.81
N TYR A 225 -25.42 -6.83 8.52
CA TYR A 225 -26.59 -6.92 9.41
C TYR A 225 -27.85 -6.24 8.87
N VAL A 226 -27.75 -5.39 7.84
CA VAL A 226 -28.91 -4.74 7.21
C VAL A 226 -29.42 -5.58 6.06
N HIS A 227 -30.61 -6.16 6.21
CA HIS A 227 -31.17 -7.15 5.28
C HIS A 227 -31.18 -6.72 3.79
N PRO A 228 -31.62 -5.49 3.41
CA PRO A 228 -31.53 -5.05 2.02
C PRO A 228 -30.11 -5.06 1.42
N LEU A 229 -29.10 -4.68 2.22
CA LEU A 229 -27.71 -4.67 1.79
C LEU A 229 -27.12 -6.07 1.74
N ALA A 230 -27.47 -6.92 2.71
CA ALA A 230 -27.01 -8.30 2.76
C ALA A 230 -27.44 -9.10 1.51
N VAL A 231 -28.67 -8.86 1.02
CA VAL A 231 -29.16 -9.46 -0.23
C VAL A 231 -28.40 -8.92 -1.45
N LEU A 232 -28.14 -7.60 -1.50
CA LEU A 232 -27.43 -6.96 -2.61
C LEU A 232 -25.99 -7.48 -2.77
N PHE A 233 -25.27 -7.66 -1.66
CA PHE A 233 -23.89 -8.13 -1.64
C PHE A 233 -23.75 -9.65 -1.53
N SER A 234 -24.88 -10.37 -1.49
CA SER A 234 -24.91 -11.83 -1.31
C SER A 234 -24.11 -12.27 -0.08
N VAL A 235 -24.31 -11.59 1.05
CA VAL A 235 -23.64 -11.85 2.34
C VAL A 235 -24.62 -12.29 3.42
N THR A 236 -24.11 -12.98 4.44
CA THR A 236 -24.89 -13.43 5.61
C THR A 236 -24.28 -12.90 6.91
N PRO A 237 -25.09 -12.72 7.98
CA PRO A 237 -24.55 -12.23 9.24
C PRO A 237 -23.61 -13.26 9.88
N LEU A 238 -22.47 -12.78 10.38
CA LEU A 238 -21.49 -13.59 11.08
C LEU A 238 -21.84 -13.76 12.56
N SER A 239 -21.61 -14.97 13.05
CA SER A 239 -21.64 -15.34 14.46
C SER A 239 -20.35 -14.91 15.19
N TRP A 240 -20.40 -14.88 16.52
CA TRP A 240 -19.24 -14.54 17.34
C TRP A 240 -18.04 -15.50 17.14
N GLY A 241 -18.29 -16.79 16.87
CA GLY A 241 -17.24 -17.77 16.60
C GLY A 241 -16.52 -17.50 15.28
N GLU A 242 -17.25 -17.07 14.25
CA GLU A 242 -16.66 -16.69 12.97
C GLU A 242 -15.86 -15.38 13.09
N TRP A 243 -16.37 -14.40 13.86
CA TRP A 243 -15.63 -13.16 14.14
C TRP A 243 -14.30 -13.37 14.83
N THR A 244 -14.21 -14.32 15.78
CA THR A 244 -12.92 -14.61 16.43
C THR A 244 -11.93 -15.22 15.44
N ALA A 245 -12.37 -16.16 14.59
CA ALA A 245 -11.54 -16.73 13.54
C ALA A 245 -11.05 -15.67 12.54
N VAL A 246 -11.93 -14.76 12.13
CA VAL A 246 -11.57 -13.61 11.27
C VAL A 246 -10.47 -12.78 11.92
N LEU A 247 -10.60 -12.42 13.20
CA LEU A 247 -9.58 -11.64 13.91
C LEU A 247 -8.26 -12.39 14.04
N TYR A 248 -8.29 -13.70 14.33
CA TYR A 248 -7.08 -14.52 14.43
C TYR A 248 -6.34 -14.65 13.11
N LEU A 249 -7.05 -14.79 11.99
CA LEU A 249 -6.45 -14.82 10.66
C LEU A 249 -5.94 -13.44 10.21
N SER A 250 -6.57 -12.36 10.68
CA SER A 250 -6.23 -11.02 10.22
C SER A 250 -5.07 -10.38 10.99
N PHE A 251 -5.00 -10.60 12.30
CA PHE A 251 -4.03 -9.95 13.19
C PHE A 251 -2.55 -10.13 12.80
N PRO A 252 -2.08 -11.30 12.32
CA PRO A 252 -0.67 -11.51 12.01
C PRO A 252 -0.12 -10.60 10.90
N VAL A 253 -0.96 -9.98 10.06
CA VAL A 253 -0.49 -9.03 9.03
C VAL A 253 0.27 -7.84 9.63
N ILE A 254 -0.09 -7.40 10.84
CA ILE A 254 0.60 -6.35 11.58
C ILE A 254 2.01 -6.82 11.95
N ILE A 255 2.12 -8.04 12.47
CA ILE A 255 3.38 -8.63 12.90
C ILE A 255 4.30 -8.82 11.69
N ILE A 256 3.77 -9.32 10.58
CA ILE A 256 4.53 -9.57 9.35
C ILE A 256 5.12 -8.25 8.82
N ASP A 257 4.31 -7.20 8.66
CA ASP A 257 4.84 -5.91 8.18
C ASP A 257 5.82 -5.26 9.16
N GLU A 258 5.59 -5.39 10.46
CA GLU A 258 6.50 -4.86 11.50
C GLU A 258 7.86 -5.58 11.46
N VAL A 259 7.88 -6.90 11.24
CA VAL A 259 9.12 -7.67 11.00
C VAL A 259 9.79 -7.21 9.70
N LEU A 260 9.05 -7.02 8.61
CA LEU A 260 9.60 -6.55 7.33
C LEU A 260 10.18 -5.12 7.45
N LYS A 261 9.54 -4.23 8.20
CA LYS A 261 10.08 -2.90 8.54
C LYS A 261 11.34 -3.00 9.39
N PHE A 262 11.38 -3.89 10.37
CA PHE A 262 12.58 -4.15 11.16
C PHE A 262 13.75 -4.63 10.30
N LEU A 263 13.51 -5.59 9.41
CA LEU A 263 14.53 -6.06 8.46
C LEU A 263 14.99 -4.96 7.50
N SER A 264 14.07 -4.11 7.03
CA SER A 264 14.39 -2.94 6.19
C SER A 264 15.36 -1.99 6.88
N ARG A 265 15.13 -1.70 8.17
CA ARG A 265 15.99 -0.80 8.97
C ARG A 265 17.38 -1.39 9.21
N ASN A 266 17.45 -2.68 9.54
CA ASN A 266 18.73 -3.33 9.86
C ASN A 266 19.56 -3.64 8.60
N THR A 267 18.92 -4.00 7.50
CA THR A 267 19.57 -4.28 6.21
C THR A 267 19.89 -2.99 5.45
N GLY A 268 19.25 -1.86 5.82
CA GLY A 268 19.54 -0.52 5.31
C GLY A 268 20.97 -0.03 5.57
N ASN A 269 21.75 -0.69 6.44
CA ASN A 269 23.20 -0.48 6.59
C ASN A 269 24.04 -1.20 5.52
N VAL A 270 23.44 -2.03 4.65
CA VAL A 270 24.15 -2.79 3.58
C VAL A 270 23.75 -2.32 2.18
N SER A 271 23.05 -1.19 2.05
CA SER A 271 22.91 -0.52 0.75
C SER A 271 24.15 0.32 0.48
N ALA A 272 25.06 -0.22 -0.35
CA ALA A 272 26.24 0.46 -0.87
C ALA A 272 25.94 1.95 -1.15
N VAL A 273 26.60 2.84 -0.42
CA VAL A 273 26.53 4.28 -0.65
C VAL A 273 27.25 4.56 -1.98
N TYR A 274 26.49 4.55 -3.08
CA TYR A 274 26.93 5.17 -4.31
C TYR A 274 26.92 6.68 -4.10
N LYS A 275 28.02 7.22 -3.59
CA LYS A 275 28.23 8.66 -3.47
C LYS A 275 28.51 9.20 -4.87
N THR A 276 27.47 9.53 -5.63
CA THR A 276 27.63 10.33 -6.84
C THR A 276 27.95 11.76 -6.41
N THR A 277 29.24 12.10 -6.41
CA THR A 277 29.71 13.48 -6.24
C THR A 277 29.54 14.18 -7.58
N TYR A 278 28.68 15.19 -7.64
CA TYR A 278 28.57 16.07 -8.80
C TYR A 278 29.58 17.21 -8.61
N HIS A 279 30.63 17.24 -9.43
CA HIS A 279 31.48 18.42 -9.56
C HIS A 279 30.89 19.29 -10.67
N ILE A 280 30.47 20.50 -10.32
CA ILE A 280 30.11 21.52 -11.30
C ILE A 280 31.38 22.35 -11.51
N ASN A 281 32.12 22.08 -12.58
CA ASN A 281 33.14 22.99 -13.07
C ASN A 281 32.46 24.01 -13.98
N CYS A 282 32.37 25.25 -13.50
CA CYS A 282 32.03 26.37 -14.35
C CYS A 282 33.34 27.11 -14.61
N ASP A 283 33.97 26.82 -15.75
CA ASP A 283 35.05 27.65 -16.27
C ASP A 283 34.41 28.93 -16.85
N ALA A 284 34.89 30.07 -16.37
CA ALA A 284 34.57 31.36 -16.98
C ALA A 284 35.45 31.50 -18.23
N ASP A 285 34.96 31.08 -19.39
CA ASP A 285 35.62 31.38 -20.67
C ASP A 285 35.48 32.87 -20.97
N VAL A 286 36.51 33.66 -20.63
CA VAL A 286 36.64 35.07 -20.98
C VAL A 286 37.23 35.19 -22.40
N SER A 287 36.56 34.63 -23.40
CA SER A 287 37.03 34.73 -24.80
C SER A 287 35.96 35.04 -25.84
N ASP A 288 34.67 34.95 -25.54
CA ASP A 288 33.60 35.32 -26.48
C ASP A 288 32.97 36.67 -26.11
N ILE A 289 33.65 37.76 -26.46
CA ILE A 289 33.07 39.11 -26.52
C ILE A 289 32.48 39.30 -27.92
N SER A 290 31.21 39.00 -28.11
CA SER A 290 30.47 39.42 -29.31
C SER A 290 30.02 40.87 -29.13
N HIS A 291 30.58 41.77 -29.92
CA HIS A 291 30.18 43.17 -30.03
C HIS A 291 28.85 43.30 -30.75
N GLU A 292 27.73 43.36 -30.03
CA GLU A 292 26.54 44.05 -30.52
C GLU A 292 25.68 44.54 -29.35
N SER A 293 25.64 45.86 -29.17
CA SER A 293 24.60 46.64 -28.48
C SER A 293 24.29 46.32 -27.00
N ASP A 294 24.81 47.17 -26.10
CA ASP A 294 24.26 47.55 -24.79
C ASP A 294 23.47 46.49 -24.00
N VAL A 295 24.19 45.64 -23.26
CA VAL A 295 24.00 45.22 -21.85
C VAL A 295 24.93 44.01 -21.59
N LEU A 296 25.93 44.18 -20.73
CA LEU A 296 26.90 43.15 -20.38
C LEU A 296 26.26 42.07 -19.47
N PHE A 297 26.09 40.84 -19.98
CA PHE A 297 25.91 39.65 -19.14
C PHE A 297 26.95 38.59 -19.51
N PRO A 298 27.73 38.05 -18.56
CA PRO A 298 28.64 36.95 -18.84
C PRO A 298 27.84 35.66 -19.12
N VAL A 299 28.07 35.05 -20.28
CA VAL A 299 27.52 33.73 -20.62
C VAL A 299 28.39 32.67 -19.95
N VAL A 300 27.93 32.09 -18.84
CA VAL A 300 28.64 31.00 -18.15
C VAL A 300 28.24 29.66 -18.77
N LYS A 301 29.20 28.95 -19.38
CA LYS A 301 29.00 27.63 -19.98
C LYS A 301 29.45 26.54 -18.98
N CYS A 302 28.53 26.04 -18.15
CA CYS A 302 28.88 24.97 -17.20
C CYS A 302 28.80 23.58 -17.87
N ARG A 303 29.86 22.78 -17.75
CA ARG A 303 29.91 21.38 -18.20
C ARG A 303 29.68 20.45 -17.01
N LEU A 304 28.69 19.57 -17.10
CA LEU A 304 28.42 18.58 -16.05
C LEU A 304 29.30 17.34 -16.29
N GLU A 305 30.34 17.15 -15.48
CA GLU A 305 31.14 15.92 -15.50
C GLU A 305 30.65 14.96 -14.41
N VAL A 306 30.24 13.75 -14.82
CA VAL A 306 29.76 12.71 -13.92
C VAL A 306 30.89 11.71 -13.68
N GLN A 307 31.48 11.74 -12.49
CA GLN A 307 32.49 10.75 -12.07
C GLN A 307 31.83 9.75 -11.11
N VAL A 308 31.74 8.48 -11.52
CA VAL A 308 31.24 7.39 -10.67
C VAL A 308 32.44 6.73 -9.97
N GLN A 309 32.65 7.02 -8.70
CA GLN A 309 33.68 6.38 -7.87
C GLN A 309 33.07 5.19 -7.11
N ILE A 310 33.61 3.98 -7.35
CA ILE A 310 33.21 2.76 -6.64
C ILE A 310 34.13 2.61 -5.41
N LYS A 311 33.61 2.89 -4.22
CA LYS A 311 34.34 2.63 -2.97
C LYS A 311 34.06 1.21 -2.50
N LYS A 312 35.01 0.30 -2.68
CA LYS A 312 35.01 -1.00 -1.98
C LYS A 312 35.55 -0.76 -0.58
N ASP A 313 34.68 -0.71 0.42
CA ASP A 313 35.13 -0.69 1.81
C ASP A 313 35.62 -2.11 2.16
N GLY A 314 36.92 -2.20 2.44
CA GLY A 314 37.61 -3.44 2.77
C GLY A 314 37.22 -3.97 4.14
N PHE A 315 36.91 -5.26 4.19
CA PHE A 315 36.66 -6.03 5.40
C PHE A 315 38.03 -6.46 5.97
N THR A 316 38.47 -5.88 7.08
CA THR A 316 39.52 -6.48 7.93
C THR A 316 38.85 -7.20 9.10
N PRO A 317 39.03 -8.53 9.26
CA PRO A 317 38.52 -9.23 10.42
C PRO A 317 39.43 -8.93 11.61
N GLN A 318 38.87 -8.40 12.70
CA GLN A 318 39.53 -8.42 14.01
C GLN A 318 39.46 -9.86 14.53
N GLY A 319 40.62 -10.52 14.61
CA GLY A 319 40.80 -11.80 15.30
C GLY A 319 40.80 -11.62 16.82
N PRO A 320 40.60 -12.71 17.59
CA PRO A 320 40.42 -12.65 19.03
C PRO A 320 41.74 -12.42 19.75
N ALA A 321 41.70 -11.62 20.81
CA ALA A 321 42.70 -11.55 21.87
C ALA A 321 42.01 -11.85 23.20
#